data_AF-A0A7J2R7U6-F1
#
_entry.id   AF-A0A7J2R7U6-F1
#
_cell.length_a   1.000
_cell.length_b   1.000
_cell.length_c   1.000
_cell.angle_alpha   90.00
_cell.angle_beta   90.00
_cell.angle_gamma   90.00
#
_symmetry.space_group_name_H-M   'P 1'
#
loop_
_entity.id
_entity.type
_entity.pdbx_description
1 polymer ?
#
loop_
_entity_poly.entity_id
_entity_poly.type
_entity_poly.pdbx_seq_one_letter_code
_entity_poly.pdbx_strand_id
1 'polypeptide(L)' 'MIFRYWVEFDEEGGIEALHDSKQEGCKEYVVKLIPIDRKQEELDKQSDEFIKSVDYAVKGAKKFTTEIEKVTKELRRIKI' A
#
# COMPACT_ATOMS: atom_id res chain seq x y z
N MET A 1 -13.50 16.69 -14.02
CA MET A 1 -12.95 17.36 -15.22
C MET A 1 -12.82 16.31 -16.32
N ILE A 2 -13.23 16.62 -17.55
CA ILE A 2 -13.12 15.70 -18.69
C ILE A 2 -11.95 16.15 -19.55
N PHE A 3 -11.09 15.21 -19.90
CA PHE A 3 -9.97 15.43 -20.79
C PHE A 3 -10.11 14.56 -22.03
N ARG A 4 -9.54 15.04 -23.13
CA ARG A 4 -9.45 14.30 -24.38
C ARG A 4 -7.99 14.08 -24.69
N TYR A 5 -7.64 12.84 -24.99
CA TYR A 5 -6.30 12.45 -25.40
C TYR A 5 -6.40 11.61 -26.67
N TRP A 6 -5.36 11.67 -27.49
CA TRP A 6 -5.19 10.83 -28.65
C TRP A 6 -4.15 9.78 -28.32
N VAL A 7 -4.53 8.51 -28.42
CA VAL A 7 -3.71 7.37 -27.97
C VAL A 7 -3.18 6.63 -29.18
N GLU A 8 -1.86 6.43 -29.18
CA GLU A 8 -1.14 5.54 -30.09
C GLU A 8 -1.02 4.16 -29.44
N PHE A 9 -1.24 3.11 -30.23
CA PHE A 9 -1.17 1.73 -29.77
C PHE A 9 -0.06 1.00 -30.51
N ASP A 10 0.67 0.17 -29.78
CA ASP A 10 1.66 -0.75 -30.35
C ASP A 10 0.97 -1.94 -31.08
N GLU A 11 1.77 -2.80 -31.70
CA GLU A 11 1.29 -3.98 -32.43
C GLU A 11 0.58 -5.01 -31.54
N GLU A 12 0.84 -5.01 -30.24
CA GLU A 12 0.22 -5.89 -29.24
C GLU A 12 -1.06 -5.26 -28.63
N GLY A 13 -1.39 -4.02 -28.99
CA GLY A 13 -2.52 -3.25 -28.46
C GLY A 13 -2.25 -2.58 -27.12
N GLY A 14 -0.99 -2.52 -26.68
CA GLY A 14 -0.53 -1.69 -25.57
C GLY A 14 -0.51 -0.21 -25.93
N ILE A 15 -0.46 0.68 -24.92
CA ILE A 15 -0.36 2.13 -25.15
C ILE A 15 1.11 2.50 -25.33
N GLU A 16 1.45 3.00 -26.51
CA GLU A 16 2.81 3.46 -26.83
C GLU A 16 2.97 4.95 -26.52
N ALA A 17 1.99 5.78 -26.88
CA ALA A 17 2.03 7.23 -26.67
C ALA A 17 0.65 7.87 -26.43
N LEU A 18 0.66 9.05 -25.81
CA LEU A 18 -0.50 9.89 -25.49
C LEU A 18 -0.24 11.33 -25.97
N HIS A 19 -1.14 11.85 -26.81
CA HIS A 19 -1.07 13.19 -27.38
C HIS A 19 -2.24 14.05 -26.93
N ASP A 20 -1.99 15.35 -26.79
CA ASP A 20 -3.00 16.37 -26.47
C ASP A 20 -3.85 16.79 -27.68
N SER A 21 -3.43 16.38 -28.87
CA SER A 21 -3.98 16.80 -30.16
C SER A 21 -4.03 15.62 -31.14
N LYS A 22 -4.88 15.74 -32.16
CA LYS A 22 -5.11 14.67 -33.13
C LYS A 22 -3.86 14.37 -33.95
N GLN A 23 -3.41 13.13 -33.91
CA GLN A 23 -2.32 12.61 -34.74
C GLN A 23 -2.85 11.52 -35.68
N GLU A 24 -2.18 11.32 -36.81
CA GLU A 24 -2.51 10.24 -37.74
C GLU A 24 -2.23 8.88 -37.08
N GLY A 25 -3.10 7.89 -37.29
CA GLY A 25 -3.00 6.57 -36.63
C GLY A 25 -3.50 6.51 -35.18
N CYS A 26 -3.67 7.65 -34.49
CA CYS A 26 -4.16 7.69 -33.11
C CYS A 26 -5.69 7.59 -33.00
N LYS A 27 -6.17 7.05 -31.87
CA LYS A 27 -7.60 7.00 -31.51
C LYS A 27 -7.92 7.99 -30.38
N GLU A 28 -9.06 8.68 -30.47
CA GLU A 28 -9.51 9.61 -29.42
C GLU A 28 -10.06 8.85 -28.22
N TYR A 29 -9.57 9.19 -27.02
CA TYR A 29 -10.08 8.70 -25.75
C TYR A 29 -10.49 9.87 -24.85
N VAL A 30 -11.71 9.75 -24.32
CA VAL A 30 -12.27 10.71 -23.38
C VAL A 30 -12.10 10.16 -21.97
N VAL A 31 -11.21 10.77 -21.20
CA VAL A 31 -10.93 10.36 -19.84
C VAL A 31 -11.64 11.32 -18.88
N LYS A 32 -12.45 10.76 -17.99
CA LYS A 32 -13.05 11.50 -16.88
C LYS A 32 -12.15 11.34 -15.67
N LEU A 33 -11.54 12.42 -15.19
CA LEU A 33 -10.89 12.37 -13.88
C LEU A 33 -11.96 12.16 -12.82
N ILE A 34 -11.86 11.02 -12.14
CA ILE A 34 -12.59 10.76 -10.91
C ILE A 34 -11.73 11.37 -9.79
N PRO A 35 -12.21 12.42 -9.09
CA PRO A 35 -11.48 12.96 -7.96
C PRO A 35 -11.32 11.85 -6.91
N ILE A 36 -10.07 11.52 -6.59
CA ILE A 36 -9.79 10.65 -5.45
C ILE A 36 -10.16 11.46 -4.21
N ASP A 37 -11.17 10.99 -3.49
CA ASP A 37 -11.54 11.59 -2.21
C ASP A 37 -10.40 11.34 -1.23
N ARG A 38 -9.61 12.38 -0.93
CA ARG A 38 -8.40 12.32 -0.09
C ARG A 38 -8.62 11.67 1.28
N LYS A 39 -9.88 11.55 1.73
CA LYS A 39 -10.24 10.81 2.94
C LYS A 39 -9.88 9.32 2.87
N GLN A 40 -9.94 8.71 1.69
CA GLN A 40 -9.58 7.30 1.53
C GLN A 40 -8.06 7.09 1.70
N GLU A 41 -7.25 7.99 1.13
CA GLU A 41 -5.78 7.94 1.24
C GLU A 41 -5.29 8.19 2.68
N GLU A 42 -6.00 9.04 3.43
CA GLU A 42 -5.76 9.24 4.88
C GLU A 42 -6.20 8.03 5.72
N LEU A 43 -7.32 7.37 5.36
CA LEU A 43 -7.76 6.13 6.02
C LEU A 43 -6.77 4.98 5.76
N ASP A 44 -6.26 4.87 4.53
CA ASP A 44 -5.30 3.82 4.16
C ASP A 44 -3.97 4.04 4.91
N LYS A 45 -3.51 5.30 5.08
CA LYS A 45 -2.34 5.64 5.92
C LYS A 45 -2.56 5.34 7.41
N GLN A 46 -3.73 5.67 7.95
CA GLN A 46 -4.06 5.35 9.36
C GLN A 46 -4.14 3.84 9.61
N SER A 47 -4.64 3.07 8.64
CA SER A 47 -4.67 1.62 8.70
C SER A 47 -3.25 1.03 8.73
N ASP A 48 -2.34 1.53 7.90
CA ASP A 48 -0.95 1.08 7.86
C ASP A 48 -0.19 1.40 9.16
N GLU A 49 -0.41 2.58 9.75
CA GLU A 49 0.18 2.94 11.05
C GLU A 49 -0.37 2.09 12.20
N PHE A 50 -1.69 1.81 12.19
CA PHE A 50 -2.30 0.93 13.18
C PHE A 50 -1.73 -0.48 13.11
N ILE A 51 -1.60 -1.07 11.92
CA ILE A 51 -1.02 -2.41 11.74
C ILE A 51 0.42 -2.47 12.26
N LYS A 52 1.25 -1.45 11.99
CA LYS A 52 2.62 -1.36 12.51
C LYS A 52 2.66 -1.27 14.04
N SER A 53 1.74 -0.50 14.63
CA SER A 53 1.64 -0.37 16.09
C SER A 53 1.27 -1.69 16.77
N VAL A 54 0.35 -2.45 16.17
CA VAL A 54 -0.06 -3.77 16.63
C VAL A 54 1.09 -4.78 16.50
N ASP A 55 1.81 -4.79 15.38
CA ASP A 55 2.98 -5.67 15.20
C ASP A 55 4.09 -5.38 16.23
N TYR A 56 4.35 -4.11 16.53
CA TYR A 56 5.30 -3.72 17.58
C TYR A 56 4.86 -4.22 18.97
N ALA A 57 3.58 -4.05 19.31
CA ALA A 57 3.01 -4.52 20.57
C ALA A 57 3.10 -6.06 20.70
N VAL A 58 2.79 -6.80 19.62
CA VAL A 58 2.89 -8.26 19.59
C VAL A 58 4.34 -8.73 19.73
N LYS A 59 5.29 -8.08 19.06
CA LYS A 59 6.73 -8.38 19.22
C LYS A 59 7.23 -8.08 20.63
N GLY A 60 6.78 -6.98 21.22
CA GLY A 60 7.06 -6.64 22.62
C GLY A 60 6.54 -7.72 23.58
N ALA A 61 5.27 -8.11 23.43
CA ALA A 61 4.66 -9.16 24.24
C ALA A 61 5.41 -10.50 24.15
N LYS A 62 5.81 -10.93 22.94
CA LYS A 62 6.61 -12.15 22.77
C LYS A 62 7.95 -12.09 23.49
N LYS A 63 8.65 -10.95 23.43
CA LYS A 63 9.91 -10.75 24.17
C LYS A 63 9.70 -10.87 25.68
N PHE A 64 8.67 -10.21 26.21
CA PHE A 64 8.29 -10.31 27.62
C PHE A 64 7.98 -11.75 28.03
N THR A 65 7.23 -12.50 27.22
CA THR A 65 6.96 -13.92 27.50
C THR A 65 8.25 -14.73 27.57
N THR A 66 9.18 -14.55 26.62
CA THR A 66 10.46 -15.25 26.62
C THR A 66 11.33 -14.89 27.84
N GLU A 67 11.33 -13.64 28.28
CA GLU A 67 12.04 -13.22 29.48
C GLU A 67 11.42 -13.83 30.76
N ILE A 68 10.09 -13.86 30.86
CA ILE A 68 9.39 -14.52 31.96
C ILE A 68 9.70 -16.02 32.00
N GLU A 69 9.75 -16.69 30.85
CA GLU A 69 10.11 -18.11 30.76
C GLU A 69 11.54 -18.38 31.23
N LYS A 70 12.49 -17.50 30.86
CA LYS A 70 13.89 -17.59 31.33
C LYS A 70 13.97 -17.45 32.85
N VAL A 71 13.35 -16.40 33.40
CA VAL A 71 13.34 -16.15 34.84
C VAL A 71 12.66 -17.31 35.58
N THR A 72 11.54 -17.83 35.06
CA THR A 72 10.85 -18.98 35.65
C THR A 72 11.72 -20.24 35.64
N LYS A 73 12.50 -20.46 34.58
CA LYS A 73 13.43 -21.59 34.46
C LYS A 73 14.61 -21.46 35.43
N GLU A 74 15.15 -20.25 35.61
CA GLU A 74 16.21 -19.98 36.59
C GLU A 74 15.71 -20.15 38.02
N LEU A 75 14.52 -19.65 38.35
CA LEU A 75 13.89 -19.85 39.65
C LEU A 75 13.65 -21.34 39.96
N ARG A 76 13.27 -22.16 38.96
CA ARG A 76 13.18 -23.62 39.14
C ARG A 76 14.52 -24.30 39.40
N ARG A 77 15.63 -23.75 38.88
CA ARG A 77 17.00 -24.25 39.13
C ARG A 77 17.54 -23.83 40.49
N ILE A 78 17.06 -22.72 41.04
CA ILE A 78 17.49 -22.16 42.34
C ILE A 78 16.73 -22.82 43.51
N LYS A 79 15.58 -23.46 43.27
CA LYS A 79 14.90 -24.29 44.29
C LYS A 79 15.74 -25.52 44.65
N ILE A 80 16.55 -25.35 45.70
CA ILE A 80 16.98 -26.37 46.67
C ILE A 80 15.75 -26.86 47.43
#